data_AF-A0A6A1Z8Z7-F1
#
_entry.id   AF-A0A6A1Z8Z7-F1
#
_cell.length_a   1.000
_cell.length_b   1.000
_cell.length_c   1.000
_cell.angle_alpha   90.00
_cell.angle_beta   90.00
_cell.angle_gamma   90.00
#
_symmetry.space_group_name_H-M   'P 1'
#
loop_
_entity.id
_entity.type
_entity.pdbx_description
1 polymer ?
#
loop_
_entity_poly.entity_id
_entity_poly.type
_entity_poly.pdbx_seq_one_letter_code
_entity_poly.pdbx_strand_id
1 'polypeptide(L)'
;MWAISKRKVGNFIDRITESMHLDTKKILTWYSYVLFIAPLLFWAMIALRSGASGQSIRMMIMKQPMIAISTIVAIVDFILGYYMLLNHKQFLINRQTYRFLMGSQMIAQFFVGNLLCVVLAILGFYRAKALKKTQDGVSRVIIAISLTAAGLLLASFMLILLLEF
;
A
#
# COMPACT_ATOMS: atom_id res chain seq x y z
N MET A 1 3.48 -32.15 0.79
CA MET A 1 3.94 -31.09 -0.14
C MET A 1 3.82 -29.65 0.41
N TRP A 2 2.84 -29.33 1.27
CA TRP A 2 2.62 -27.96 1.79
C TRP A 2 3.74 -27.43 2.72
N ALA A 3 4.36 -28.28 3.54
CA ALA A 3 5.46 -27.90 4.42
C ALA A 3 6.75 -27.51 3.67
N ILE A 4 7.00 -28.14 2.51
CA ILE A 4 8.16 -27.85 1.66
C ILE A 4 8.00 -26.50 0.97
N SER A 5 6.79 -26.17 0.49
CA SER A 5 6.47 -24.85 -0.07
C SER A 5 6.62 -23.73 0.96
N LYS A 6 6.09 -23.89 2.18
CA LYS A 6 6.27 -22.92 3.28
C LYS A 6 7.75 -22.70 3.63
N ARG A 7 8.56 -23.76 3.64
CA ARG A 7 10.02 -23.66 3.85
C ARG A 7 10.70 -22.91 2.71
N LYS A 8 10.34 -23.18 1.46
CA LYS A 8 10.95 -22.55 0.28
C LYS A 8 10.62 -21.05 0.20
N VAL A 9 9.38 -20.66 0.49
CA VAL A 9 8.95 -19.26 0.58
C VAL A 9 9.61 -18.56 1.76
N GLY A 10 9.69 -19.21 2.93
CA GLY A 10 10.42 -18.70 4.10
C GLY A 10 11.88 -18.41 3.79
N ASN A 11 12.59 -19.38 3.18
CA ASN A 11 14.00 -19.22 2.83
C ASN A 11 14.25 -18.13 1.77
N PHE A 12 13.29 -17.89 0.86
CA PHE A 12 13.37 -16.80 -0.12
C PHE A 12 13.16 -15.44 0.53
N ILE A 13 12.16 -15.33 1.41
CA ILE A 13 11.90 -14.13 2.21
C ILE A 13 13.11 -13.84 3.10
N ASP A 14 13.70 -14.85 3.73
CA ASP A 14 14.87 -14.69 4.60
C ASP A 14 16.09 -14.22 3.82
N ARG A 15 16.36 -14.76 2.62
CA ARG A 15 17.43 -14.25 1.74
C ARG A 15 17.23 -12.80 1.33
N ILE A 16 16.02 -12.41 0.93
CA ILE A 16 15.74 -11.00 0.57
C ILE A 16 15.91 -10.11 1.79
N THR A 17 15.45 -10.56 2.95
CA THR A 17 15.51 -9.74 4.17
C THR A 17 16.94 -9.62 4.71
N GLU A 18 17.74 -10.71 4.68
CA GLU A 18 19.16 -10.72 5.07
C GLU A 18 20.01 -9.91 4.10
N SER A 19 19.85 -10.10 2.78
CA SER A 19 20.64 -9.36 1.78
C SER A 19 20.46 -7.85 1.84
N MET A 20 19.30 -7.37 2.30
CA MET A 20 18.99 -5.93 2.39
C MET A 20 19.05 -5.37 3.82
N HIS A 21 19.38 -6.19 4.84
CA HIS A 21 19.25 -5.83 6.26
C HIS A 21 17.91 -5.12 6.55
N LEU A 22 16.82 -5.71 6.05
CA LEU A 22 15.47 -5.13 6.11
C LEU A 22 14.85 -5.32 7.49
N ASP A 23 15.03 -4.34 8.35
CA ASP A 23 14.28 -4.24 9.60
C ASP A 23 12.84 -3.78 9.32
N THR A 24 11.90 -4.13 10.20
CA THR A 24 10.50 -3.65 10.22
C THR A 24 10.36 -2.15 10.00
N LYS A 25 11.29 -1.36 10.57
CA LYS A 25 11.36 0.09 10.33
C LYS A 25 11.66 0.41 8.86
N LYS A 26 12.67 -0.21 8.27
CA LYS A 26 13.03 0.02 6.85
C LYS A 26 11.91 -0.43 5.93
N ILE A 27 11.29 -1.58 6.19
CA ILE A 27 10.16 -2.07 5.39
C ILE A 27 9.02 -1.06 5.40
N LEU A 28 8.67 -0.53 6.58
CA LEU A 28 7.63 0.49 6.70
C LEU A 28 8.00 1.75 5.93
N THR A 29 9.24 2.24 6.06
CA THR A 29 9.72 3.43 5.36
C THR A 29 9.70 3.24 3.84
N TRP A 30 10.19 2.10 3.33
CA TRP A 30 10.14 1.77 1.91
C TRP A 30 8.71 1.66 1.41
N TYR A 31 7.84 1.00 2.16
CA TYR A 31 6.41 0.89 1.83
C TYR A 31 5.79 2.29 1.70
N SER A 32 6.04 3.18 2.66
CA SER A 32 5.50 4.55 2.62
C SER A 32 6.07 5.38 1.48
N TYR A 33 7.36 5.21 1.15
CA TYR A 33 7.95 5.87 -0.03
C TYR A 33 7.32 5.41 -1.33
N VAL A 34 7.09 4.11 -1.50
CA VAL A 34 6.45 3.58 -2.71
C VAL A 34 5.03 4.11 -2.82
N LEU A 35 4.27 4.08 -1.72
CA LEU A 35 2.92 4.63 -1.67
C LEU A 35 2.87 6.14 -1.98
N PHE A 36 3.92 6.87 -1.62
CA PHE A 36 4.02 8.30 -1.86
C PHE A 36 4.49 8.65 -3.29
N ILE A 37 5.46 7.90 -3.81
CA ILE A 37 6.09 8.16 -5.12
C ILE A 37 5.22 7.66 -6.27
N ALA A 38 4.57 6.50 -6.14
CA ALA A 38 3.75 5.95 -7.22
C ALA A 38 2.62 6.91 -7.68
N PRO A 39 1.87 7.56 -6.79
CA PRO A 39 0.94 8.63 -7.15
C PRO A 39 1.58 9.80 -7.89
N LEU A 40 2.78 10.22 -7.49
CA LEU A 40 3.49 11.32 -8.16
C LEU A 40 3.89 10.94 -9.59
N LEU A 41 4.33 9.69 -9.81
CA LEU A 41 4.60 9.16 -11.14
C LEU A 41 3.33 9.07 -11.98
N PHE A 42 2.20 8.66 -11.38
CA PHE A 42 0.90 8.66 -12.05
C PHE A 42 0.47 10.07 -12.48
N TRP A 43 0.63 11.07 -11.60
CA TRP A 43 0.37 12.47 -11.93
C TRP A 43 1.28 12.99 -13.06
N ALA A 44 2.57 12.66 -13.02
CA ALA A 44 3.50 13.01 -14.09
C ALA A 44 3.08 12.37 -15.43
N MET A 45 2.68 11.10 -15.41
CA MET A 45 2.19 10.39 -16.60
C MET A 45 0.92 11.04 -17.17
N ILE A 46 -0.04 11.41 -16.32
CA ILE A 46 -1.25 12.14 -16.73
C ILE A 46 -0.88 13.49 -17.35
N ALA A 47 0.04 14.24 -16.73
CA ALA A 47 0.47 15.55 -17.23
C ALA A 47 1.12 15.43 -18.61
N LEU A 48 1.99 14.43 -18.81
CA LEU A 48 2.59 14.14 -20.11
C LEU A 48 1.56 13.74 -21.16
N ARG A 49 0.60 12.89 -20.80
CA ARG A 49 -0.48 12.45 -21.70
C ARG A 49 -1.43 13.60 -22.05
N SER A 50 -1.68 14.51 -21.11
CA SER A 50 -2.45 15.74 -21.34
C SER A 50 -1.73 16.64 -22.35
N GLY A 51 -0.42 16.86 -22.18
CA GLY A 51 0.39 17.62 -23.13
C GLY A 51 0.43 16.99 -24.53
N ALA A 52 0.59 15.67 -24.62
CA ALA A 52 0.66 14.96 -25.90
C ALA A 52 -0.68 14.88 -26.65
N SER A 53 -1.81 14.79 -25.93
CA SER A 53 -3.14 14.70 -26.54
C SER A 53 -3.82 16.04 -26.77
N GLY A 54 -3.23 17.15 -26.28
CA GLY A 54 -3.85 18.48 -26.31
C GLY A 54 -5.13 18.61 -25.47
N GLN A 55 -5.49 17.57 -24.71
CA GLN A 55 -6.67 17.57 -23.84
C GLN A 55 -6.27 17.97 -22.42
N SER A 56 -7.08 18.79 -21.77
CA SER A 56 -6.88 19.10 -20.36
C SER A 56 -7.06 17.86 -19.49
N ILE A 57 -6.31 17.79 -18.38
CA ILE A 57 -6.41 16.71 -17.38
C ILE A 57 -7.87 16.53 -16.93
N ARG A 58 -8.59 17.64 -16.74
CA ARG A 58 -10.02 17.62 -16.39
C ARG A 58 -10.84 16.87 -17.42
N MET A 59 -10.62 17.13 -18.71
CA MET A 59 -11.38 16.48 -19.77
C MET A 59 -11.03 14.99 -19.90
N MET A 60 -9.77 14.61 -19.64
CA MET A 60 -9.36 13.21 -19.59
C MET A 60 -10.06 12.45 -18.45
N ILE A 61 -10.13 13.05 -17.26
CA ILE A 61 -10.85 12.48 -16.11
C ILE A 61 -12.34 12.32 -16.40
N MET A 62 -12.98 13.31 -17.02
CA MET A 62 -14.42 13.25 -17.33
C MET A 62 -14.76 12.28 -18.47
N LYS A 63 -13.84 12.04 -19.41
CA LYS A 63 -14.05 11.15 -20.55
C LYS A 63 -13.63 9.70 -20.29
N GLN A 64 -12.66 9.49 -19.40
CA GLN A 64 -12.09 8.17 -19.13
C GLN A 64 -12.28 7.83 -17.65
N PRO A 65 -13.34 7.07 -17.29
CA PRO A 65 -13.65 6.78 -15.90
C PRO A 65 -12.54 5.98 -15.21
N MET A 66 -11.77 5.18 -15.96
CA MET A 66 -10.55 4.52 -15.47
C MET A 66 -9.49 5.51 -14.96
N ILE A 67 -9.30 6.65 -15.65
CA ILE A 67 -8.38 7.71 -15.18
C ILE A 67 -8.96 8.35 -13.91
N ALA A 68 -10.26 8.60 -13.86
CA ALA A 68 -10.91 9.19 -12.69
C ALA A 68 -10.71 8.33 -11.43
N ILE A 69 -10.97 7.02 -11.54
CA ILE A 69 -10.81 6.10 -10.42
C ILE A 69 -9.34 5.96 -10.02
N SER A 70 -8.44 5.84 -10.99
CA SER A 70 -7.00 5.78 -10.73
C SER A 70 -6.49 7.07 -10.05
N THR A 71 -7.12 8.21 -10.33
CA THR A 71 -6.82 9.48 -9.65
C THR A 71 -7.25 9.44 -8.18
N ILE A 72 -8.44 8.89 -7.87
CA ILE A 72 -8.91 8.72 -6.49
C ILE A 72 -7.94 7.82 -5.72
N VAL A 73 -7.59 6.67 -6.30
CA VAL A 73 -6.59 5.75 -5.75
C VAL A 73 -5.27 6.46 -5.46
N ALA A 74 -4.75 7.21 -6.44
CA ALA A 74 -3.48 7.92 -6.30
C ALA A 74 -3.52 8.95 -5.16
N ILE A 75 -4.64 9.66 -4.96
CA ILE A 75 -4.81 10.59 -3.84
C ILE A 75 -4.80 9.85 -2.50
N VAL A 76 -5.54 8.75 -2.39
CA VAL A 76 -5.60 7.94 -1.16
C VAL A 76 -4.22 7.38 -0.81
N ASP A 77 -3.53 6.81 -1.78
CA ASP A 77 -2.17 6.28 -1.62
C ASP A 77 -1.17 7.37 -1.23
N PHE A 78 -1.27 8.56 -1.84
CA PHE A 78 -0.40 9.69 -1.52
C PHE A 78 -0.57 10.15 -0.06
N ILE A 79 -1.82 10.36 0.37
CA ILE A 79 -2.15 10.80 1.73
C ILE A 79 -1.70 9.74 2.74
N LEU A 80 -1.98 8.47 2.46
CA LEU A 80 -1.63 7.38 3.36
C LEU A 80 -0.10 7.21 3.46
N GLY A 81 0.61 7.27 2.33
CA GLY A 81 2.07 7.20 2.28
C GLY A 81 2.70 8.32 3.08
N TYR A 82 2.22 9.54 2.89
CA TYR A 82 2.67 10.72 3.63
C TYR A 82 2.40 10.59 5.15
N TYR A 83 1.20 10.16 5.54
CA TYR A 83 0.85 9.95 6.94
C TYR A 83 1.74 8.90 7.61
N MET A 84 2.04 7.81 6.90
CA MET A 84 2.92 6.75 7.39
C MET A 84 4.37 7.21 7.53
N LEU A 85 4.88 8.08 6.65
CA LEU A 85 6.21 8.67 6.78
C LEU A 85 6.33 9.53 8.05
N LEU A 86 5.36 10.41 8.29
CA LEU A 86 5.36 11.29 9.46
C LEU A 86 5.21 10.51 10.78
N ASN A 87 4.28 9.56 10.82
CA ASN A 87 3.92 8.84 12.04
C ASN A 87 4.59 7.47 12.18
N HIS A 88 5.65 7.18 11.42
CA HIS A 88 6.28 5.85 11.33
C HIS A 88 6.61 5.22 12.71
N LYS A 89 7.01 6.03 13.70
CA LYS A 89 7.30 5.56 15.06
C LYS A 89 6.07 4.95 15.72
N GLN A 90 4.89 5.57 15.55
CA GLN A 90 3.64 5.11 16.19
C GLN A 90 3.23 3.71 15.72
N PHE A 91 3.51 3.39 14.46
CA PHE A 91 3.21 2.07 13.89
C PHE A 91 4.16 0.97 14.37
N LEU A 92 5.37 1.32 14.80
CA LEU A 92 6.39 0.37 15.28
C LEU A 92 6.29 0.09 16.78
N ILE A 93 5.48 0.85 17.54
CA ILE A 93 5.33 0.67 18.99
C ILE A 93 4.67 -0.66 19.33
N ASN A 94 3.65 -1.07 18.56
CA ASN A 94 2.87 -2.26 18.85
C ASN A 94 2.82 -3.21 17.65
N ARG A 95 3.26 -4.45 17.87
CA ARG A 95 3.17 -5.54 16.90
C ARG A 95 1.77 -5.73 16.32
N GLN A 96 0.71 -5.64 17.13
CA GLN A 96 -0.66 -5.85 16.64
C GLN A 96 -1.07 -4.74 15.66
N THR A 97 -0.77 -3.48 16.00
CA THR A 97 -1.03 -2.33 15.15
C THR A 97 -0.30 -2.43 13.82
N TYR A 98 0.98 -2.77 13.86
CA TYR A 98 1.78 -2.96 12.65
C TYR A 98 1.24 -4.09 11.77
N ARG A 99 0.87 -5.24 12.38
CA ARG A 99 0.30 -6.37 11.63
C ARG A 99 -1.05 -6.04 11.01
N PHE A 100 -1.89 -5.30 11.73
CA PHE A 100 -3.20 -4.89 11.23
C PHE A 100 -3.03 -3.98 10.01
N LEU A 101 -2.20 -2.94 10.12
CA LEU A 101 -1.88 -2.03 9.02
C LEU A 101 -1.36 -2.79 7.79
N MET A 102 -0.31 -3.60 7.96
CA MET A 102 0.29 -4.35 6.85
C MET A 102 -0.70 -5.34 6.24
N GLY A 103 -1.53 -5.99 7.06
CA GLY A 103 -2.55 -6.92 6.58
C GLY A 103 -3.67 -6.24 5.79
N SER A 104 -4.23 -5.14 6.28
CA SER A 104 -5.29 -4.41 5.58
C SER A 104 -4.76 -3.81 4.27
N GLN A 105 -3.54 -3.27 4.31
CA GLN A 105 -2.91 -2.68 3.14
C GLN A 105 -2.52 -3.72 2.09
N MET A 106 -2.07 -4.90 2.49
CA MET A 106 -1.80 -5.99 1.57
C MET A 106 -3.03 -6.33 0.72
N ILE A 107 -4.21 -6.42 1.35
CA ILE A 107 -5.46 -6.72 0.65
C ILE A 107 -5.85 -5.55 -0.28
N ALA A 108 -5.85 -4.32 0.25
CA ALA A 108 -6.26 -3.15 -0.52
C ALA A 108 -5.38 -2.91 -1.76
N GLN A 109 -4.06 -2.98 -1.59
CA GLN A 109 -3.10 -2.76 -2.68
C GLN A 109 -3.12 -3.88 -3.73
N PHE A 110 -3.53 -5.10 -3.36
CA PHE A 110 -3.72 -6.19 -4.31
C PHE A 110 -4.86 -5.90 -5.30
N PHE A 111 -5.99 -5.40 -4.81
CA PHE A 111 -7.14 -5.05 -5.66
C PHE A 111 -6.85 -3.87 -6.60
N VAL A 112 -6.03 -2.94 -6.14
CA VAL A 112 -5.64 -1.75 -6.89
C VAL A 112 -4.48 -2.03 -7.87
N GLY A 113 -3.86 -3.21 -7.81
CA GLY A 113 -2.79 -3.62 -8.71
C GLY A 113 -1.40 -3.11 -8.33
N ASN A 114 -1.21 -2.55 -7.13
CA ASN A 114 0.09 -2.09 -6.65
C ASN A 114 0.91 -3.26 -6.05
N LEU A 115 1.42 -4.12 -6.94
CA LEU A 115 2.11 -5.35 -6.56
C LEU A 115 3.36 -5.11 -5.70
N LEU A 116 4.07 -4.00 -5.90
CA LEU A 116 5.28 -3.69 -5.14
C LEU A 116 4.94 -3.43 -3.66
N CYS A 117 3.85 -2.69 -3.40
CA CYS A 117 3.32 -2.51 -2.05
C CYS A 117 2.82 -3.83 -1.46
N VAL A 118 2.19 -4.71 -2.24
CA VAL A 118 1.77 -6.04 -1.77
C VAL A 118 2.96 -6.85 -1.26
N VAL A 119 4.06 -6.90 -2.03
CA VAL A 119 5.28 -7.62 -1.64
C VAL A 119 5.87 -7.03 -0.35
N LEU A 120 5.99 -5.70 -0.26
CA LEU A 120 6.48 -5.03 0.94
C LEU A 120 5.59 -5.27 2.16
N ALA A 121 4.26 -5.29 1.98
CA ALA A 121 3.31 -5.59 3.03
C ALA A 121 3.42 -7.04 3.52
N ILE A 122 3.64 -8.01 2.62
CA ILE A 122 3.90 -9.41 2.99
C ILE A 122 5.19 -9.52 3.82
N LEU A 123 6.28 -8.88 3.38
CA LEU A 123 7.55 -8.86 4.11
C LEU A 123 7.38 -8.21 5.49
N GLY A 124 6.66 -7.08 5.55
CA GLY A 124 6.31 -6.40 6.79
C GLY A 124 5.53 -7.33 7.72
N PHE A 125 4.47 -7.96 7.23
CA PHE A 125 3.65 -8.88 8.03
C PHE A 125 4.45 -10.07 8.58
N TYR A 126 5.38 -10.62 7.79
CA TYR A 126 6.26 -11.70 8.24
C TYR A 126 7.22 -11.22 9.34
N ARG A 127 7.88 -10.07 9.12
CA ARG A 127 8.86 -9.48 10.05
C ARG A 127 8.24 -8.81 11.27
N ALA A 128 6.92 -8.60 11.27
CA ALA A 128 6.19 -8.09 12.43
C ALA A 128 6.39 -8.92 13.70
N LYS A 129 6.80 -10.20 13.59
CA LYS A 129 7.17 -11.04 14.74
C LYS A 129 8.34 -10.49 15.56
N ALA A 130 9.21 -9.68 14.96
CA ALA A 130 10.35 -9.05 15.62
C ALA A 130 9.95 -7.90 16.56
N LEU A 131 8.74 -7.36 16.41
CA LEU A 131 8.22 -6.29 17.28
C LEU A 131 7.71 -6.85 18.61
N LYS A 132 7.93 -6.11 19.70
CA LYS A 132 7.39 -6.45 21.01
C LYS A 132 5.86 -6.39 20.96
N LYS A 133 5.22 -7.38 21.59
CA LYS A 133 3.77 -7.37 21.80
C LYS A 133 3.50 -6.57 23.07
N THR A 134 2.98 -5.36 22.90
CA THR A 134 2.50 -4.53 24.01
C THR A 134 1.12 -5.03 24.47
N GLN A 135 0.77 -4.86 25.74
CA GLN A 135 -0.58 -5.21 26.25
C GLN A 135 -1.66 -4.28 25.68
N ASP A 136 -1.28 -3.11 25.19
CA ASP A 136 -2.19 -2.19 24.51
C ASP A 136 -2.73 -2.82 23.23
N GLY A 137 -4.04 -2.66 23.01
CA GLY A 137 -4.70 -3.03 21.77
C GLY A 137 -4.23 -2.20 20.58
N VAL A 138 -4.80 -2.48 19.41
CA VAL A 138 -4.51 -1.69 18.20
C VAL A 138 -4.99 -0.25 18.39
N SER A 139 -4.15 0.73 18.03
CA SER A 139 -4.51 2.15 18.11
C SER A 139 -5.75 2.45 17.27
N ARG A 140 -6.81 2.99 17.89
CA ARG A 140 -8.09 3.34 17.23
C ARG A 140 -7.90 4.24 16.01
N VAL A 141 -6.98 5.20 16.08
CA VAL A 141 -6.66 6.12 14.98
C VAL A 141 -6.10 5.34 13.78
N ILE A 142 -5.21 4.38 14.03
CA ILE A 142 -4.60 3.57 12.98
C ILE A 142 -5.62 2.59 12.38
N ILE A 143 -6.51 2.03 13.20
CA ILE A 143 -7.64 1.22 12.70
C ILE A 143 -8.49 2.05 11.75
N ALA A 144 -8.93 3.24 12.19
CA ALA A 144 -9.79 4.11 11.41
C ALA A 144 -9.14 4.45 10.06
N ILE A 145 -7.91 4.95 10.07
CA ILE A 145 -7.18 5.32 8.83
C ILE A 145 -7.00 4.10 7.91
N SER A 146 -6.62 2.95 8.47
CA SER A 146 -6.39 1.74 7.67
C SER A 146 -7.67 1.21 7.05
N LEU A 147 -8.78 1.20 7.79
CA LEU A 147 -10.08 0.76 7.30
C LEU A 147 -10.67 1.75 6.30
N THR A 148 -10.56 3.06 6.54
CA THR A 148 -11.03 4.08 5.60
C THR A 148 -10.25 3.99 4.28
N ALA A 149 -8.92 3.89 4.34
CA ALA A 149 -8.10 3.74 3.13
C ALA A 149 -8.44 2.43 2.39
N ALA A 150 -8.49 1.29 3.10
CA ALA A 150 -8.84 0.02 2.49
C ALA A 150 -10.25 0.03 1.89
N GLY A 151 -11.23 0.63 2.58
CA GLY A 151 -12.59 0.76 2.10
C GLY A 151 -12.69 1.61 0.84
N LEU A 152 -11.98 2.74 0.77
CA LEU A 152 -11.94 3.59 -0.42
C LEU A 152 -11.30 2.86 -1.61
N LEU A 153 -10.18 2.17 -1.39
CA LEU A 153 -9.49 1.42 -2.44
C LEU A 153 -10.34 0.24 -2.95
N LEU A 154 -11.05 -0.47 -2.06
CA LEU A 154 -11.99 -1.51 -2.44
C LEU A 154 -13.19 -0.94 -3.21
N ALA A 155 -13.74 0.19 -2.78
CA ALA A 155 -14.82 0.85 -3.50
C ALA A 155 -14.37 1.29 -4.91
N SER A 156 -13.15 1.81 -5.04
CA SER A 156 -12.53 2.13 -6.33
C SER A 156 -12.42 0.88 -7.22
N PHE A 157 -11.98 -0.25 -6.69
CA PHE A 157 -11.94 -1.51 -7.43
C PHE A 157 -13.34 -1.98 -7.88
N MET A 158 -14.35 -1.90 -7.02
CA MET A 158 -15.72 -2.27 -7.38
C MET A 158 -16.30 -1.35 -8.47
N LEU A 159 -15.96 -0.06 -8.45
CA LEU A 159 -16.33 0.87 -9.53
C LEU A 159 -15.67 0.50 -10.86
N ILE A 160 -14.39 0.08 -10.85
CA ILE A 160 -13.71 -0.41 -12.06
C ILE A 160 -14.46 -1.62 -12.62
N LEU A 161 -14.77 -2.61 -11.79
CA LEU A 161 -15.53 -3.79 -12.23
C LEU A 161 -16.88 -3.39 -12.83
N LEU A 162 -17.64 -2.52 -12.16
CA LEU A 162 -18.95 -2.06 -12.66
C LEU A 162 -18.89 -1.30 -13.99
N LEU A 163 -17.74 -0.72 -14.34
CA LEU A 163 -17.55 0.01 -15.60
C LEU A 163 -17.04 -0.88 -16.74
N GLU A 164 -16.45 -2.03 -16.40
CA GLU A 164 -15.96 -3.01 -17.38
C GLU A 164 -17.03 -4.04 -17.79
N PHE A 165 -18.18 -4.08 -17.10
CA PHE A 165 -19.37 -4.87 -17.43
C PHE A 165 -20.51 -4.01 -18.00
#